data_AF-A0A963RDZ0-F1
#
_entry.id   AF-A0A963RDZ0-F1
#
_cell.length_a   1.000
_cell.length_b   1.000
_cell.length_c   1.000
_cell.angle_alpha   90.00
_cell.angle_beta   90.00
_cell.angle_gamma   90.00
#
_symmetry.space_group_name_H-M   'P 1'
#
loop_
_entity.id
_entity.type
_entity.pdbx_description
1 polymer ?
#
loop_
_entity_poly.entity_id
_entity_poly.type
_entity_poly.pdbx_seq_one_letter_code
_entity_poly.pdbx_strand_id
1 'polypeptide(L)' 'IDMGTAFWKLYIYTDDCKGCYEAALANGATSHTAPHRMERWPVEMAYVVCPDGYLIEFLQRDVTPSENNAGGSPRDQSVN' A
#
# COMPACT_ATOMS: atom_id res chain seq x y z
N ILE A 1 20.33 5.60 -1.67
CA ILE A 1 20.98 4.43 -2.30
C ILE A 1 20.36 4.30 -3.68
N ASP A 2 21.13 3.99 -4.73
CA ASP A 2 20.56 3.72 -6.06
C ASP A 2 20.26 2.22 -6.19
N MET A 3 18.97 1.86 -6.14
CA MET A 3 18.51 0.47 -6.05
C MET A 3 18.17 -0.16 -7.42
N GLY A 4 18.33 0.57 -8.53
CA GLY A 4 17.96 0.09 -9.86
C GLY A 4 16.49 -0.32 -9.98
N THR A 5 16.20 -1.43 -10.66
CA THR A 5 14.83 -1.90 -10.96
C THR A 5 14.42 -3.18 -10.23
N ALA A 6 15.22 -3.64 -9.27
CA ALA A 6 15.02 -4.93 -8.62
C ALA A 6 13.79 -4.96 -7.68
N PHE A 7 13.37 -3.80 -7.16
CA PHE A 7 12.25 -3.69 -6.23
C PHE A 7 11.40 -2.47 -6.58
N TRP A 8 10.16 -2.71 -6.97
CA TRP A 8 9.26 -1.64 -7.40
C TRP A 8 8.49 -1.00 -6.23
N LYS A 9 7.77 -1.80 -5.44
CA LYS A 9 7.02 -1.31 -4.27
C LYS A 9 6.72 -2.40 -3.25
N LEU A 10 6.55 -1.97 -2.00
CA LEU A 10 6.04 -2.80 -0.92
C LEU A 10 4.56 -2.54 -0.69
N TYR A 11 3.76 -3.59 -0.60
CA TYR A 11 2.35 -3.51 -0.24
C TYR A 11 2.15 -4.01 1.18
N ILE A 12 1.45 -3.22 2.00
CA ILE A 12 1.16 -3.56 3.40
C ILE A 12 -0.35 -3.44 3.61
N TYR A 13 -0.97 -4.55 4.00
CA TYR A 13 -2.33 -4.51 4.54
C TYR A 13 -2.30 -4.04 5.98
N THR A 14 -3.18 -3.11 6.31
CA THR A 14 -3.36 -2.51 7.63
C THR A 14 -4.85 -2.33 7.92
N ASP A 15 -5.19 -2.24 9.20
CA ASP A 15 -6.52 -1.85 9.69
C ASP A 15 -6.65 -0.33 9.88
N ASP A 16 -5.55 0.42 9.76
CA ASP A 16 -5.50 1.88 9.85
C ASP A 16 -4.55 2.48 8.79
N CYS A 17 -5.07 2.68 7.58
CA CYS A 17 -4.31 3.22 6.44
C CYS A 17 -3.85 4.65 6.71
N LYS A 18 -4.77 5.49 7.19
CA LYS A 18 -4.50 6.90 7.49
C LYS A 18 -3.47 7.05 8.61
N GLY A 19 -3.61 6.32 9.71
CA GLY A 19 -2.67 6.37 10.82
C GLY A 19 -1.26 5.92 10.41
N CYS A 20 -1.15 4.82 9.64
CA CYS A 20 0.14 4.39 9.08
C CYS A 20 0.77 5.44 8.17
N TYR A 21 -0.02 6.08 7.30
CA TYR A 21 0.44 7.15 6.43
C TYR A 21 0.97 8.36 7.23
N GLU A 22 0.20 8.85 8.21
CA GLU A 22 0.61 9.98 9.06
C GLU A 22 1.86 9.65 9.89
N ALA A 23 1.94 8.45 10.44
CA ALA A 23 3.11 7.96 11.16
C ALA A 23 4.34 7.90 10.27
N ALA A 24 4.21 7.45 9.02
CA ALA A 24 5.32 7.41 8.07
C ALA A 24 5.84 8.82 7.78
N LEU A 25 4.96 9.79 7.53
CA LEU A 25 5.35 11.19 7.31
C LEU A 25 6.05 11.78 8.54
N ALA A 26 5.54 11.51 9.74
CA ALA A 26 6.15 11.97 10.98
C ALA A 26 7.57 11.42 11.20
N ASN A 27 7.90 10.28 10.57
CA ASN A 27 9.21 9.64 10.63
C ASN A 27 10.08 9.90 9.39
N GLY A 28 9.75 10.92 8.59
CA GLY A 28 10.60 11.39 7.49
C GLY A 28 10.29 10.80 6.11
N ALA A 29 9.23 10.00 5.98
CA ALA A 29 8.73 9.63 4.66
C ALA A 29 8.14 10.86 3.94
N THR A 30 8.16 10.83 2.61
CA THR A 30 7.53 11.86 1.77
C THR A 30 6.18 11.38 1.25
N SER A 31 5.19 12.25 1.24
CA SER A 31 3.88 11.94 0.65
C SER A 31 4.01 11.72 -0.84
N HIS A 32 3.45 10.62 -1.35
CA HIS A 32 3.25 10.42 -2.79
C HIS A 32 1.77 10.57 -3.13
N THR A 33 0.90 9.86 -2.40
CA THR A 33 -0.55 9.95 -2.56
C THR A 33 -1.20 9.86 -1.20
N ALA A 34 -2.01 10.86 -0.85
CA ALA A 34 -2.75 10.88 0.40
C ALA A 34 -3.79 9.73 0.47
N PRO A 35 -4.19 9.31 1.68
CA PRO A 35 -5.24 8.32 1.87
C PRO A 35 -6.52 8.70 1.12
N HIS A 36 -6.99 7.78 0.27
CA HIS A 36 -8.25 7.93 -0.44
C HIS A 36 -8.90 6.57 -0.69
N ARG A 37 -10.22 6.58 -0.78
CA ARG A 37 -10.99 5.39 -1.15
C ARG A 37 -10.91 5.15 -2.65
N MET A 38 -10.64 3.91 -3.05
CA MET A 38 -10.68 3.54 -4.46
C MET A 38 -12.11 3.32 -4.94
N GLU A 39 -12.39 3.72 -6.18
CA GLU A 39 -13.71 3.54 -6.79
C GLU A 39 -13.94 2.09 -7.23
N ARG A 40 -12.88 1.41 -7.71
CA ARG A 40 -12.97 0.04 -8.26
C ARG A 40 -12.88 -1.07 -7.21
N TRP A 41 -12.19 -0.82 -6.10
CA TRP A 41 -11.92 -1.81 -5.06
C TRP A 41 -12.37 -1.26 -3.71
N PRO A 42 -13.00 -2.05 -2.84
CA PRO A 42 -13.51 -1.60 -1.53
C PRO A 42 -12.37 -1.46 -0.51
N VAL A 43 -11.43 -0.57 -0.82
CA VAL A 43 -10.22 -0.31 -0.02
C VAL A 43 -9.94 1.19 0.07
N GLU A 44 -9.39 1.59 1.21
CA GLU A 44 -8.66 2.85 1.37
C GLU A 44 -7.17 2.61 1.13
N MET A 45 -6.55 3.48 0.35
CA MET A 45 -5.17 3.34 -0.09
C MET A 45 -4.38 4.63 0.09
N ALA A 46 -3.12 4.51 0.50
CA ALA A 46 -2.17 5.60 0.60
C ALA A 46 -0.78 5.19 0.12
N TYR A 47 0.00 6.16 -0.37
CA TYR A 47 1.38 5.94 -0.80
C TYR A 47 2.34 6.92 -0.14
N VAL A 48 3.48 6.39 0.31
CA VAL A 48 4.62 7.18 0.78
C VAL A 48 5.91 6.72 0.13
N VAL A 49 6.86 7.63 0.01
CA VAL A 49 8.25 7.32 -0.34
C VAL A 49 9.07 7.33 0.94
N CYS A 50 9.63 6.20 1.31
CA CYS A 50 10.51 6.09 2.46
C CYS A 50 11.81 6.90 2.25
N PRO A 51 12.53 7.27 3.33
CA PRO A 51 13.79 8.01 3.22
C PRO A 51 14.88 7.32 2.38
N ASP A 52 14.81 6.00 2.26
CA ASP A 52 15.71 5.18 1.44
C ASP A 52 15.31 5.15 -0.06
N GLY A 53 14.14 5.68 -0.41
CA GLY A 53 13.64 5.81 -1.77
C GLY A 53 12.58 4.77 -2.16
N TYR A 54 12.17 3.86 -1.26
CA TYR A 54 11.16 2.86 -1.60
C TYR A 54 9.73 3.42 -1.58
N LEU A 55 8.94 3.00 -2.57
CA LEU A 55 7.50 3.26 -2.58
C LEU A 55 6.79 2.23 -1.71
N ILE A 56 6.10 2.70 -0.68
CA ILE A 56 5.28 1.90 0.23
C ILE A 56 3.82 2.23 -0.02
N GLU A 57 3.01 1.19 -0.15
CA GLU A 57 1.58 1.24 -0.36
C GLU A 57 0.86 0.66 0.86
N PHE A 58 0.07 1.49 1.55
CA PHE A 58 -0.81 1.05 2.62
C PHE A 58 -2.20 0.78 2.05
N LEU A 59 -2.76 -0.38 2.38
CA LEU A 59 -4.12 -0.75 2.03
C LEU A 59 -4.91 -1.14 3.27
N GLN A 60 -6.07 -0.54 3.42
CA GLN A 60 -7.08 -0.95 4.39
C GLN A 60 -8.33 -1.39 3.65
N ARG A 61 -8.84 -2.57 4.00
CA ARG A 61 -10.09 -3.09 3.42
C ARG A 61 -11.29 -2.54 4.18
N ASP A 62 -12.36 -2.22 3.46
CA ASP A 62 -13.63 -1.83 4.08
C ASP A 62 -14.20 -2.95 4.97
N VAL A 63 -13.94 -4.21 4.59
CA VAL A 63 -14.35 -5.40 5.33
C VAL A 63 -13.18 -6.37 5.39
N THR A 64 -12.80 -6.79 6.60
CA THR A 64 -11.84 -7.88 6.80
C THR A 64 -12.50 -9.20 6.39
N PRO A 65 -11.98 -9.93 5.38
CA PRO A 65 -12.57 -11.19 5.00
C PRO A 65 -12.38 -12.25 6.10
N SER A 66 -13.35 -13.16 6.25
CA SER A 66 -13.32 -14.25 7.23
C SER A 66 -12.18 -15.25 7.00
N GLU A 67 -11.60 -15.26 5.81
CA GLU A 67 -10.42 -16.03 5.44
C GLU A 67 -9.37 -15.11 4.81
N ASN A 68 -8.09 -15.40 5.07
CA ASN A 68 -6.98 -14.62 4.58
C ASN A 68 -6.67 -14.93 3.10
N ASN A 69 -7.58 -14.57 2.21
CA ASN A 69 -7.41 -14.64 0.76
C ASN A 69 -6.60 -13.43 0.23
N ALA A 70 -5.66 -12.89 1.02
CA ALA A 70 -4.91 -11.68 0.71
C ALA A 70 -4.09 -11.76 -0.60
N GLY A 71 -3.88 -12.97 -1.14
CA GLY A 71 -3.29 -13.20 -2.47
C GLY A 71 -4.29 -13.34 -3.63
N GLY A 72 -5.60 -13.16 -3.40
CA GLY A 72 -6.64 -13.59 -4.34
C GLY A 72 -6.59 -15.11 -4.58
N SER A 73 -7.55 -15.64 -5.34
CA SER A 73 -7.24 -16.88 -6.08
C SER A 73 -6.12 -16.53 -7.08
N PRO A 74 -5.10 -17.38 -7.31
CA PRO A 74 -3.93 -17.10 -8.17
C PRO A 74 -4.19 -16.67 -9.64
N ARG A 75 -5.43 -16.35 -10.03
CA ARG A 75 -5.90 -16.12 -11.40
C ARG A 75 -6.01 -14.66 -11.82
N ASP A 76 -5.83 -13.68 -10.93
CA ASP A 76 -6.10 -12.26 -11.24
C ASP A 76 -4.83 -11.37 -11.35
N GLN A 77 -3.64 -11.96 -11.35
CA GLN A 77 -2.37 -11.25 -11.60
C GLN A 77 -1.78 -11.51 -12.99
N SER A 78 -2.51 -12.22 -13.87
CA SER A 78 -2.09 -12.48 -15.24
C SER A 78 -2.91 -11.67 -16.23
N VAL A 79 -2.45 -10.47 -16.56
CA VAL A 79 -2.64 -9.89 -17.90
C VAL A 79 -1.59 -8.79 -18.13
N ASN A 80 -0.59 -9.13 -18.95
CA ASN A 80 -0.02 -8.21 -19.94
C ASN A 80 -0.98 -8.16 -21.14
#